data_AF-A0A7R8ZX31-F1
#
_entry.id   AF-A0A7R8ZX31-F1
#
_cell.length_a   1.000
_cell.length_b   1.000
_cell.length_c   1.000
_cell.angle_alpha   90.00
_cell.angle_beta   90.00
_cell.angle_gamma   90.00
#
_symmetry.space_group_name_H-M   'P 1'
#
loop_
_entity.id
_entity.type
_entity.pdbx_description
1 polymer ?
#
loop_
_entity_poly.entity_id
_entity_poly.type
_entity_poly.pdbx_seq_one_letter_code
_entity_poly.pdbx_strand_id
1 'polypeptide(L)'
;MAVAGFGEDNLDIEAKENTLLVKGEQAKDDKEERDMLFQGIAARNFERRFQLADHVEVRNAHLENGLLHIDLVREIPEAMKARKISIGAAEKTKQIEAKASKSK
;
A
#
# COMPACT_ATOMS: atom_id res chain seq x y z
N MET A 1 -2.72 -13.54 7.07
CA MET A 1 -1.41 -14.22 7.03
C MET A 1 -1.23 -15.00 8.33
N ALA A 2 -0.74 -16.23 8.30
CA ALA A 2 -0.40 -16.94 9.54
C ALA A 2 0.89 -16.38 10.16
N VAL A 3 0.78 -15.93 11.41
CA VAL A 3 1.86 -15.38 12.24
C VAL A 3 1.83 -15.98 13.65
N ALA A 4 1.32 -17.21 13.77
CA ALA A 4 1.23 -17.91 15.04
C ALA A 4 2.59 -17.99 15.75
N GLY A 5 2.61 -17.69 17.04
CA GLY A 5 3.83 -17.58 17.84
C GLY A 5 4.41 -16.17 17.93
N PHE A 6 3.82 -15.19 17.23
CA PHE A 6 4.12 -13.76 17.41
C PHE A 6 2.95 -13.07 18.12
N GLY A 7 3.26 -12.31 19.16
CA GLY A 7 2.31 -11.35 19.75
C GLY A 7 2.35 -10.03 18.99
N GLU A 8 1.42 -9.12 19.29
CA GLU A 8 1.34 -7.80 18.66
C GLU A 8 2.64 -6.99 18.85
N ASP A 9 3.25 -7.07 20.03
CA ASP A 9 4.51 -6.39 20.36
C ASP A 9 5.73 -6.88 19.56
N ASN A 10 5.60 -8.05 18.93
CA ASN A 10 6.67 -8.70 18.16
C ASN A 10 6.47 -8.53 16.65
N LEU A 11 5.43 -7.82 16.22
CA LEU A 11 5.09 -7.58 14.82
C LEU A 11 5.26 -6.11 14.49
N ASP A 12 5.91 -5.85 13.37
CA ASP A 12 6.05 -4.52 12.79
C ASP A 12 5.44 -4.51 11.38
N ILE A 13 4.59 -3.51 11.12
CA ILE A 13 3.83 -3.40 9.88
C ILE A 13 4.00 -1.98 9.36
N GLU A 14 4.69 -1.86 8.22
CA GLU A 14 4.98 -0.57 7.60
C GLU A 14 4.43 -0.54 6.17
N ALA A 15 3.65 0.50 5.86
CA ALA A 15 3.22 0.80 4.50
C ALA A 15 4.00 2.00 3.98
N LYS A 16 4.72 1.80 2.86
CA LYS A 16 5.49 2.86 2.20
C LYS A 16 5.25 2.80 0.70
N GLU A 17 4.76 3.91 0.14
CA GLU A 17 4.37 4.00 -1.27
C GLU A 17 3.41 2.87 -1.65
N ASN A 18 3.80 2.00 -2.60
CA ASN A 18 3.04 0.84 -3.03
C ASN A 18 3.56 -0.47 -2.40
N THR A 19 4.25 -0.42 -1.26
CA THR A 19 4.80 -1.60 -0.59
C THR A 19 4.29 -1.71 0.82
N LEU A 20 3.80 -2.89 1.18
CA LEU A 20 3.48 -3.26 2.55
C LEU A 20 4.53 -4.26 3.06
N LEU A 21 5.19 -3.91 4.14
CA LEU A 21 6.20 -4.68 4.83
C LEU A 21 5.63 -5.22 6.13
N VAL A 22 5.69 -6.54 6.32
CA VAL A 22 5.31 -7.22 7.55
C VAL A 22 6.53 -7.94 8.08
N LYS A 23 6.96 -7.59 9.29
CA LYS A 23 8.08 -8.20 10.00
C LYS A 23 7.57 -8.83 11.29
N GLY A 24 8.10 -10.00 11.60
CA GLY A 24 7.97 -10.59 12.93
C GLY A 24 9.35 -10.86 13.48
N GLU A 25 9.65 -10.30 14.65
CA GLU A 25 10.90 -10.53 15.37
C GLU A 25 10.59 -11.15 16.72
N GLN A 26 11.19 -12.31 16.98
CA GLN A 26 11.08 -12.91 18.29
C GLN A 26 12.03 -12.16 19.24
N ALA A 27 11.52 -11.73 20.39
CA ALA A 27 12.39 -11.28 21.46
C ALA A 27 13.41 -12.38 21.75
N LYS A 28 14.70 -12.02 21.83
CA LYS A 28 15.74 -12.96 22.27
C LYS A 28 15.36 -13.39 23.68
N ASP A 29 14.88 -14.62 23.82
CA ASP A 29 14.67 -15.20 25.13
C ASP A 29 16.07 -15.43 25.72
N ASP A 30 16.46 -14.61 26.70
CA ASP A 30 17.58 -14.85 27.62
C ASP A 30 17.23 -16.05 28.52
N LYS A 31 16.94 -17.19 27.91
CA LYS A 31 16.71 -18.45 28.61
C LYS A 31 17.77 -19.45 28.20
N GLU A 32 18.95 -19.20 28.77
CA GLU A 32 19.66 -20.27 29.46
C GLU A 32 18.63 -21.11 30.27
N GLU A 33 18.69 -22.43 30.11
CA GLU A 33 18.01 -23.45 30.94
C GLU A 33 16.46 -23.52 30.92
N ARG A 34 15.87 -23.81 29.76
CA ARG A 34 14.62 -24.60 29.74
C ARG A 34 14.86 -25.90 28.97
N ASP A 35 14.86 -27.02 29.67
CA ASP A 35 14.90 -28.36 29.08
C ASP A 35 13.59 -28.63 28.33
N MET A 36 13.58 -28.29 27.05
CA MET A 36 12.45 -28.51 26.18
C MET A 36 12.58 -29.90 25.54
N LEU A 37 11.71 -30.84 25.92
CA LEU A 37 11.80 -32.24 25.46
C LEU A 37 11.59 -32.37 23.93
N PHE A 38 10.70 -31.54 23.36
CA PHE A 38 10.49 -31.45 21.91
C PHE A 38 9.83 -30.11 21.54
N GLN A 39 10.42 -29.39 20.58
CA GLN A 39 9.87 -28.17 20.01
C GLN A 39 9.54 -28.40 18.52
N GLY A 40 8.29 -28.76 18.23
CA GLY A 40 7.87 -29.09 16.87
C GLY A 40 7.83 -27.90 15.90
N ILE A 41 7.60 -26.68 16.41
CA ILE A 41 7.56 -25.46 15.60
C ILE A 41 8.17 -24.32 16.41
N ALA A 42 9.36 -23.87 15.99
CA ALA A 42 9.94 -22.63 16.49
C ALA A 42 9.40 -21.47 15.65
N ALA A 43 8.84 -20.44 16.29
CA ALA A 43 8.57 -19.19 15.61
C ALA A 43 9.91 -18.57 15.21
N ARG A 44 10.09 -18.29 13.92
CA ARG A 44 11.34 -17.75 13.36
C ARG A 44 11.08 -16.36 12.86
N ASN A 45 12.05 -15.47 13.06
CA ASN A 45 11.99 -14.13 12.50
C ASN A 45 11.70 -14.20 11.01
N PHE A 46 10.79 -13.34 10.56
CA PHE A 46 10.38 -13.32 9.18
C PHE A 46 10.20 -11.89 8.69
N GLU A 47 10.37 -11.74 7.38
CA GLU A 47 10.00 -10.55 6.65
C GLU A 47 9.18 -10.99 5.42
N ARG A 48 8.09 -10.26 5.17
CA ARG A 48 7.24 -10.42 4.00
C ARG A 48 6.95 -9.05 3.41
N ARG A 49 7.17 -8.94 2.10
CA ARG A 49 6.89 -7.73 1.32
C ARG A 49 5.75 -8.03 0.35
N PHE A 50 4.79 -7.13 0.31
CA PHE A 50 3.66 -7.17 -0.61
C PHE A 50 3.67 -5.92 -1.47
N GLN A 51 3.55 -6.13 -2.78
CA GLN A 51 3.28 -5.03 -3.70
C GLN A 51 1.79 -4.71 -3.66
N LEU A 52 1.45 -3.47 -3.32
CA LEU A 52 0.11 -2.93 -3.40
C LEU A 52 -0.13 -2.36 -4.80
N ALA A 53 -1.37 -2.46 -5.27
CA ALA A 53 -1.77 -1.81 -6.51
C ALA A 53 -1.86 -0.30 -6.33
N ASP A 54 -1.94 0.42 -7.44
CA ASP A 54 -2.12 1.87 -7.41
C ASP A 54 -3.41 2.23 -6.68
N HIS A 55 -3.30 3.26 -5.84
CA HIS A 55 -4.41 3.79 -5.04
C HIS A 55 -4.96 2.79 -4.00
N VAL A 56 -4.18 1.79 -3.60
CA VAL A 56 -4.53 0.91 -2.48
C VAL A 56 -3.80 1.38 -1.23
N GLU A 57 -4.55 1.60 -0.15
CA GLU A 57 -4.03 2.01 1.15
C GLU A 57 -4.43 1.01 2.24
N VAL A 58 -3.59 0.91 3.27
CA VAL A 58 -3.85 0.10 4.47
C VAL A 58 -4.71 0.92 5.43
N ARG A 59 -5.90 0.41 5.76
CA ARG A 59 -6.82 1.10 6.67
C ARG A 59 -6.70 0.63 8.12
N ASN A 60 -6.58 -0.68 8.32
CA ASN A 60 -6.46 -1.30 9.63
C ASN A 60 -5.60 -2.55 9.54
N ALA A 61 -5.10 -3.00 10.69
CA ALA A 61 -4.54 -4.32 10.88
C ALA A 61 -4.96 -4.87 12.24
N HIS A 62 -5.23 -6.17 12.34
CA HIS A 62 -5.56 -6.83 13.60
C HIS A 62 -5.07 -8.28 13.61
N LEU A 63 -4.73 -8.77 14.80
CA LEU A 63 -4.27 -10.14 15.02
C LEU A 63 -5.36 -10.93 15.75
N GLU A 64 -5.82 -12.02 15.14
CA GLU A 64 -6.81 -12.90 15.76
C GLU A 64 -6.40 -14.36 15.58
N ASN A 65 -6.35 -15.15 16.67
CA ASN A 65 -6.06 -16.58 16.64
C ASN A 65 -4.76 -16.95 15.87
N GLY A 66 -3.73 -16.10 15.93
CA GLY A 66 -2.47 -16.30 15.22
C GLY A 66 -2.51 -15.98 13.72
N LEU A 67 -3.58 -15.32 13.25
CA LEU A 67 -3.74 -14.80 11.91
C LEU A 67 -3.72 -13.28 11.92
N LEU A 68 -2.80 -12.70 11.16
CA LEU A 68 -2.76 -11.27 10.89
C LEU A 68 -3.70 -10.94 9.74
N HIS A 69 -4.68 -10.09 10.02
CA HIS A 69 -5.62 -9.50 9.08
C HIS A 69 -5.20 -8.07 8.76
N ILE A 70 -5.21 -7.72 7.47
CA ILE A 70 -4.82 -6.39 6.99
C ILE A 70 -5.93 -5.93 6.05
N ASP A 71 -6.59 -4.83 6.41
CA ASP A 71 -7.68 -4.27 5.63
C ASP A 71 -7.11 -3.28 4.62
N LEU A 72 -7.34 -3.58 3.34
CA LEU A 72 -6.89 -2.76 2.22
C LEU A 72 -8.11 -2.08 1.58
N VAL A 73 -8.00 -0.78 1.32
CA VAL A 73 -9.03 0.00 0.63
C VAL A 73 -8.46 0.63 -0.63
N ARG A 74 -9.28 0.74 -1.68
CA ARG A 74 -8.88 1.42 -2.91
C ARG A 74 -9.48 2.82 -2.97
N GLU A 75 -8.65 3.84 -2.87
CA GLU A 75 -9.05 5.25 -2.92
C GLU A 75 -8.79 5.87 -4.30
N ILE A 76 -9.75 5.77 -5.20
CA ILE A 76 -9.62 6.39 -6.53
C ILE A 76 -9.79 7.91 -6.39
N PRO A 77 -8.75 8.73 -6.71
CA PRO A 77 -8.84 10.18 -6.61
C PRO A 77 -9.99 10.72 -7.46
N GLU A 78 -10.70 11.74 -6.95
CA GLU A 78 -11.82 12.35 -7.67
C GLU A 78 -11.40 12.94 -9.03
N ALA A 79 -10.14 13.37 -9.15
CA ALA A 79 -9.57 13.87 -10.40
C ALA A 79 -9.51 12.82 -11.53
N MET A 80 -9.53 11.53 -11.18
CA MET A 80 -9.62 10.43 -12.15
C MET A 80 -11.07 10.04 -12.46
N LYS A 81 -12.07 10.57 -11.74
CA LYS A 81 -13.46 10.41 -12.15
C LYS A 81 -13.65 11.15 -13.47
N ALA A 82 -14.24 10.47 -14.45
CA ALA A 82 -14.57 11.08 -15.73
C ALA A 82 -15.50 12.29 -15.52
N ARG A 83 -15.02 13.49 -15.86
CA ARG A 83 -15.83 14.71 -15.82
C ARG A 83 -16.50 14.96 -17.16
N LYS A 84 -17.80 15.29 -17.13
CA LYS A 84 -18.54 15.69 -18.32
C LYS A 84 -18.08 17.08 -18.75
N ILE A 85 -17.60 17.20 -19.98
CA ILE A 85 -17.25 18.49 -20.58
C ILE A 85 -18.50 19.02 -21.30
N SER A 86 -19.00 20.18 -20.89
CA SER A 86 -20.08 20.88 -21.59
C SER A 86 -19.53 21.46 -22.90
N ILE A 87 -20.19 21.19 -24.02
CA ILE A 87 -19.88 21.83 -25.31
C ILE A 87 -20.53 23.23 -25.30
N GLY A 88 -19.72 24.27 -25.17
CA GLY A 88 -20.15 25.65 -25.36
C GLY A 88 -20.15 26.05 -26.83
N ALA A 89 -21.08 26.93 -27.23
CA ALA A 89 -21.02 27.55 -28.55
C ALA A 89 -19.74 28.37 -28.64
N ALA A 90 -18.90 28.10 -29.65
CA ALA A 90 -17.70 28.87 -29.90
C ALA A 90 -18.09 30.34 -30.18
N GLU A 91 -17.83 31.25 -29.23
CA GLU A 91 -17.73 32.65 -29.60
C GLU A 91 -16.59 32.78 -30.61
N LYS A 92 -16.91 33.40 -31.75
CA LYS A 92 -16.04 33.53 -32.93
C LYS A 92 -14.70 34.13 -32.53
N THR A 93 -13.70 33.28 -32.32
CA THR A 93 -12.30 33.71 -32.20
C THR A 93 -11.92 34.38 -33.53
N LYS A 94 -11.67 35.69 -33.48
CA LYS A 94 -11.19 36.46 -34.63
C LYS A 94 -9.93 35.79 -35.17
N GLN A 95 -10.03 35.17 -36.35
CA GLN A 95 -8.90 34.63 -37.08
C GLN A 95 -7.93 35.76 -37.41
N ILE A 96 -6.66 35.53 -37.12
CA ILE A 96 -5.57 36.45 -37.46
C ILE A 96 -5.22 36.17 -38.92
N GLU A 97 -5.76 36.98 -39.85
CA GLU A 97 -5.36 36.93 -41.26
C GLU A 97 -3.93 37.45 -41.41
N ALA A 98 -2.99 36.54 -41.68
CA ALA A 98 -1.65 36.91 -42.10
C ALA A 98 -1.71 37.43 -43.55
N LYS A 99 -1.70 38.76 -43.73
CA LYS A 99 -1.45 39.37 -45.03
C LYS A 99 -0.02 39.03 -45.48
N ALA A 100 0.10 38.13 -46.44
CA ALA A 100 1.32 37.95 -47.21
C ALA A 100 1.58 39.21 -48.06
N SER A 101 2.51 40.04 -47.62
CA SER A 101 3.07 41.14 -48.41
C SER A 101 3.96 40.56 -49.52
N LYS A 102 3.47 40.60 -50.76
CA LYS A 102 4.33 40.52 -51.96
C LYS A 102 5.00 41.88 -52.17
N SER A 103 6.33 41.90 -52.22
CA SER A 103 7.14 42.95 -52.85
C SER A 103 8.32 42.21 -53.51
N LYS A 104 8.29 42.03 -54.83
CA LYS A 104 8.82 42.91 -55.90
C LYS A 104 10.34 42.89 -55.95
#